data_AF-A0A085V0Q4-F1
#
_entry.id   AF-A0A085V0Q4-F1
#
_cell.length_a   1.000
_cell.length_b   1.000
_cell.length_c   1.000
_cell.angle_alpha   90.00
_cell.angle_beta   90.00
_cell.angle_gamma   90.00
#
_symmetry.space_group_name_H-M   'P 1'
#
loop_
_entity.id
_entity.type
_entity.pdbx_description
1 polymer ?
#
loop_
_entity_poly.entity_id
_entity_poly.type
_entity_poly.pdbx_seq_one_letter_code
_entity_poly.pdbx_strand_id
1 'polypeptide(L)'
;MSGIGYRLRKERERLGLSQRAFGEIGGVEANAQGKYESGDRAPKADYLAAVAAKGVDVLYVLTGTPTPIPVDNLSNAEEKVLGSYRSLLKEDQDAIRRLTTTMAELSASYAIHGKPGNRDGN
;
A
#
# COMPACT_ATOMS: atom_id res chain seq x y z
N MET A 1 -10.93 -0.66 -14.91
CA MET A 1 -9.79 0.07 -15.50
C MET A 1 -8.51 -0.50 -14.91
N SER A 2 -7.60 -1.01 -15.74
CA SER A 2 -6.31 -1.56 -15.35
C SER A 2 -5.20 -0.82 -16.11
N GLY A 3 -3.97 -0.83 -15.58
CA GLY A 3 -2.81 -0.23 -16.23
C GLY A 3 -2.12 0.86 -15.39
N ILE A 4 -1.04 1.41 -15.96
CA ILE A 4 -0.17 2.39 -15.29
C ILE A 4 -0.95 3.63 -14.85
N GLY A 5 -1.81 4.18 -15.71
CA GLY A 5 -2.59 5.38 -15.41
C GLY A 5 -3.50 5.23 -14.19
N TYR A 6 -4.19 4.09 -14.09
CA TYR A 6 -5.03 3.77 -12.93
C TYR A 6 -4.22 3.69 -11.63
N ARG A 7 -3.05 3.04 -11.67
CA ARG A 7 -2.18 2.91 -10.47
C ARG A 7 -1.55 4.24 -10.09
N LEU A 8 -1.18 5.07 -11.07
CA LEU A 8 -0.70 6.42 -10.85
C LEU A 8 -1.75 7.30 -10.17
N ARG A 9 -3.02 7.18 -10.61
CA ARG A 9 -4.16 7.83 -9.95
C ARG A 9 -4.33 7.37 -8.51
N LYS A 10 -4.25 6.06 -8.25
CA LYS A 10 -4.32 5.51 -6.89
C LYS A 10 -3.26 6.09 -5.96
N GLU A 11 -2.03 6.18 -6.44
CA GLU A 11 -0.94 6.76 -5.65
C GLU A 11 -1.14 8.25 -5.38
N ARG A 12 -1.62 9.01 -6.37
CA ARG A 12 -2.01 10.40 -6.16
C ARG A 12 -3.09 10.54 -5.08
N GLU A 13 -4.14 9.73 -5.18
CA GLU A 13 -5.26 9.74 -4.23
C GLU A 13 -4.82 9.30 -2.83
N ARG A 14 -3.91 8.32 -2.72
CA ARG A 14 -3.29 7.91 -1.45
C ARG A 14 -2.54 9.06 -0.77
N LEU A 15 -1.88 9.90 -1.57
CA LEU A 15 -1.19 11.10 -1.09
C LEU A 15 -2.14 12.29 -0.84
N GLY A 16 -3.45 12.16 -1.12
CA GLY A 16 -4.43 13.23 -0.93
C GLY A 16 -4.28 14.41 -1.90
N LEU A 17 -3.63 14.21 -3.05
CA LEU A 17 -3.27 15.28 -3.97
C LEU A 17 -4.29 15.46 -5.11
N SER A 18 -4.49 16.72 -5.54
CA SER A 18 -5.23 17.04 -6.76
C SER A 18 -4.39 16.74 -8.02
N GLN A 19 -5.01 16.55 -9.18
CA GLN A 19 -4.28 16.35 -10.45
C GLN A 19 -3.34 17.51 -10.78
N ARG A 20 -3.74 18.76 -10.46
CA ARG A 20 -2.88 19.93 -10.65
C ARG A 20 -1.64 19.87 -9.77
N ALA A 21 -1.82 19.70 -8.47
CA ALA A 21 -0.69 19.63 -7.52
C ALA A 21 0.26 18.46 -7.84
N PHE A 22 -0.30 17.33 -8.29
CA PHE A 22 0.49 16.16 -8.66
C PHE A 22 1.22 16.33 -10.00
N GLY A 23 0.59 16.96 -10.99
CA GLY A 23 1.23 17.36 -12.23
C GLY A 23 2.40 18.32 -11.99
N GLU A 24 2.21 19.33 -11.13
CA GLU A 24 3.25 20.29 -10.75
C GLU A 24 4.50 19.60 -10.17
N ILE A 25 4.33 18.58 -9.32
CA ILE A 25 5.45 17.76 -8.80
C ILE A 25 6.21 17.10 -9.95
N GLY A 26 5.49 16.55 -10.92
CA GLY A 26 6.05 15.90 -12.09
C GLY A 26 6.52 16.85 -13.20
N GLY A 27 6.43 18.17 -13.00
CA GLY A 27 6.80 19.18 -13.99
C GLY A 27 5.86 19.24 -15.20
N VAL A 28 4.59 18.90 -15.03
CA VAL A 28 3.58 18.88 -16.10
C VAL A 28 2.29 19.59 -15.71
N GLU A 29 1.54 20.03 -16.72
CA GLU A 29 0.22 20.63 -16.52
C GLU A 29 -0.84 19.62 -16.05
N ALA A 30 -1.88 20.09 -15.38
CA ALA A 30 -2.99 19.26 -14.90
C ALA A 30 -3.65 18.42 -16.01
N ASN A 31 -3.76 18.96 -17.22
CA ASN A 31 -4.29 18.24 -18.39
C ASN A 31 -3.39 17.05 -18.77
N ALA A 32 -2.06 17.23 -18.73
CA ALA A 32 -1.13 16.13 -18.97
C ALA A 32 -1.28 15.04 -17.90
N GLN A 33 -1.48 15.42 -16.64
CA GLN A 33 -1.76 14.48 -15.57
C GLN A 33 -3.06 13.70 -15.80
N GLY A 34 -4.12 14.39 -16.24
CA GLY A 34 -5.39 13.74 -16.61
C GLY A 34 -5.19 12.69 -17.71
N LYS A 35 -4.41 13.00 -18.75
CA LYS A 35 -4.07 12.05 -19.84
C LYS A 35 -3.23 10.87 -19.38
N TYR A 36 -2.39 11.05 -18.36
CA TYR A 36 -1.66 9.93 -17.75
C TYR A 36 -2.61 9.01 -17.00
N GLU A 37 -3.53 9.57 -16.22
CA GLU A 37 -4.47 8.80 -15.38
C GLU A 37 -5.56 8.09 -16.19
N SER A 38 -5.98 8.65 -17.32
CA SER A 38 -6.91 7.99 -18.26
C SER A 38 -6.24 6.87 -19.07
N GLY A 39 -4.90 6.89 -19.17
CA GLY A 39 -4.13 5.97 -20.00
C GLY A 39 -3.95 6.43 -21.45
N ASP A 40 -4.44 7.62 -21.81
CA ASP A 40 -4.29 8.19 -23.16
C ASP A 40 -2.82 8.49 -23.51
N ARG A 41 -2.00 8.73 -22.49
CA ARG A 41 -0.56 8.99 -22.63
C ARG A 41 0.22 8.30 -21.52
N ALA A 42 1.39 7.76 -21.84
CA ALA A 42 2.30 7.23 -20.83
C ALA A 42 3.12 8.36 -20.17
N PRO A 43 3.31 8.36 -18.83
CA PRO A 43 4.25 9.25 -18.15
C PRO A 43 5.68 8.90 -18.54
N LYS A 44 6.56 9.92 -18.60
CA LYS A 44 8.00 9.72 -18.86
C LYS A 44 8.74 9.31 -17.59
N ALA A 45 9.94 8.75 -17.75
CA ALA A 45 10.79 8.35 -16.63
C ALA A 45 11.12 9.52 -15.68
N ASP A 46 11.44 10.71 -16.20
CA ASP A 46 11.74 11.89 -15.36
C ASP A 46 10.54 12.33 -14.51
N TYR A 47 9.32 12.26 -15.09
CA TYR A 47 8.08 12.49 -14.36
C TYR A 47 7.95 11.48 -13.20
N LEU A 48 8.18 10.19 -13.48
CA LEU A 48 8.09 9.13 -12.48
C LEU A 48 9.14 9.31 -11.37
N ALA A 49 10.36 9.70 -11.71
CA ALA A 49 11.41 10.00 -10.75
C ALA A 49 11.03 11.18 -9.83
N ALA A 50 10.45 12.24 -10.41
CA ALA A 50 10.02 13.42 -9.65
C ALA A 50 8.91 13.09 -8.64
N VAL A 51 7.90 12.31 -9.05
CA VAL A 51 6.82 11.91 -8.13
C VAL A 51 7.27 10.85 -7.12
N ALA A 52 8.24 9.99 -7.46
CA ALA A 52 8.86 9.05 -6.51
C ALA A 52 9.45 9.78 -5.30
N ALA A 53 10.14 10.90 -5.54
CA ALA A 53 10.70 11.74 -4.48
C ALA A 53 9.65 12.36 -3.54
N LYS A 54 8.35 12.32 -3.92
CA LYS A 54 7.21 12.72 -3.07
C LYS A 54 6.45 11.53 -2.49
N GLY A 55 7.06 10.35 -2.51
CA GLY A 55 6.53 9.16 -1.85
C GLY A 55 5.56 8.34 -2.69
N VAL A 56 5.53 8.55 -4.01
CA VAL A 56 4.83 7.64 -4.93
C VAL A 56 5.59 6.32 -5.04
N ASP A 57 4.89 5.21 -4.89
CA ASP A 57 5.41 3.88 -5.15
C ASP A 57 5.49 3.63 -6.67
N VAL A 58 6.61 4.02 -7.28
CA VAL A 58 6.80 3.86 -8.73
C VAL A 58 6.86 2.38 -9.14
N LEU A 59 7.35 1.49 -8.28
CA LEU A 59 7.34 0.06 -8.57
C LEU A 59 5.89 -0.44 -8.68
N TYR A 60 5.02 -0.04 -7.75
CA TYR A 60 3.58 -0.32 -7.86
C TYR A 60 2.99 0.25 -9.14
N VAL A 61 3.29 1.52 -9.45
CA VAL A 61 2.80 2.17 -10.67
C VAL A 61 3.20 1.40 -11.93
N LEU A 62 4.43 0.88 -12.01
CA LEU A 62 4.94 0.17 -13.18
C LEU A 62 4.48 -1.29 -13.25
N THR A 63 4.56 -2.02 -12.14
CA THR A 63 4.42 -3.48 -12.11
C THR A 63 3.06 -3.94 -11.60
N GLY A 64 2.36 -3.11 -10.84
CA GLY A 64 1.17 -3.50 -10.08
C GLY A 64 1.48 -4.22 -8.77
N THR A 65 2.75 -4.47 -8.46
CA THR A 65 3.19 -5.05 -7.19
C THR A 65 3.64 -3.92 -6.26
N PRO A 66 2.97 -3.71 -5.11
CA PRO A 66 3.41 -2.74 -4.11
C PRO A 66 4.84 -3.02 -3.67
N THR A 67 5.64 -1.95 -3.53
CA THR A 67 6.90 -2.01 -2.81
C THR A 67 6.58 -2.41 -1.37
N PRO A 68 7.19 -3.48 -0.83
CA PRO A 68 7.05 -3.79 0.58
C PRO A 68 7.47 -2.56 1.38
N ILE A 69 6.58 -2.07 2.24
CA ILE A 69 6.90 -0.97 3.17
C ILE A 69 8.10 -1.47 4.00
N PRO A 70 9.24 -0.75 4.00
CA PRO A 70 10.32 -1.05 4.91
C PRO A 70 9.76 -1.03 6.33
N VAL A 71 9.79 -2.19 6.99
CA VAL A 71 9.46 -2.29 8.40
C VAL A 71 10.69 -1.80 9.17
N ASP A 72 10.79 -0.48 9.30
CA ASP A 72 11.82 0.15 10.13
C ASP A 72 11.43 -0.02 11.60
N ASN A 73 12.45 -0.23 12.47
CA ASN A 73 12.30 -0.35 13.93
C ASN A 73 11.46 -1.55 14.42
N LEU A 74 11.67 -2.73 13.83
CA LEU A 74 11.14 -3.97 14.40
C LEU A 74 11.63 -4.15 15.84
N SER A 75 10.72 -4.50 16.74
CA SER A 75 11.09 -4.94 18.08
C SER A 75 11.84 -6.27 18.02
N ASN A 76 12.61 -6.58 19.07
CA ASN A 76 13.30 -7.87 19.21
C ASN A 76 12.35 -9.08 19.07
N ALA A 77 11.07 -8.93 19.46
CA ALA A 77 10.08 -9.98 19.31
C ALA A 77 9.71 -10.20 17.84
N GLU A 78 9.48 -9.12 17.10
CA GLU A 78 9.14 -9.18 15.68
C GLU A 78 10.32 -9.69 14.83
N GLU A 79 11.55 -9.27 15.15
CA GLU A 79 12.75 -9.80 14.49
C GLU A 79 12.88 -11.32 14.66
N LYS A 80 12.66 -11.84 15.87
CA LYS A 80 12.70 -13.28 16.14
C LYS A 80 11.63 -14.06 15.38
N VAL A 81 10.42 -13.49 15.27
CA VAL A 81 9.33 -14.09 14.49
C VAL A 81 9.71 -14.17 13.01
N LEU A 82 10.23 -13.09 12.43
CA LEU A 82 10.66 -13.08 11.03
C LEU A 82 11.84 -14.02 10.77
N GLY A 83 12.83 -14.06 11.67
CA GLY A 83 13.97 -14.98 11.57
C GLY A 83 13.51 -16.44 11.57
N SER A 84 12.65 -16.80 12.52
CA SER A 84 12.05 -18.14 12.60
C SER A 84 11.26 -18.47 11.34
N TYR A 85 10.38 -17.56 10.91
CA TYR A 85 9.55 -17.73 9.72
C TYR A 85 10.37 -18.03 8.46
N ARG A 86 11.45 -17.28 8.24
CA ARG A 86 12.33 -17.45 7.07
C ARG A 86 13.08 -18.79 7.05
N SER A 87 13.27 -19.42 8.21
CA SER A 87 13.96 -20.72 8.32
C SER A 87 13.06 -21.93 8.08
N LEU A 88 11.74 -21.74 8.05
CA LEU A 88 10.76 -22.80 7.88
C LEU A 88 10.66 -23.29 6.44
N LEU A 89 10.13 -24.51 6.29
CA LEU A 89 9.72 -25.04 5.00
C LEU A 89 8.55 -24.25 4.43
N LYS A 90 8.36 -24.35 3.11
CA LYS A 90 7.39 -23.53 2.39
C LYS A 90 5.96 -23.81 2.85
N GLU A 91 5.64 -25.06 3.12
CA GLU A 91 4.34 -25.49 3.61
C GLU A 91 4.02 -24.87 4.98
N ASP A 92 5.00 -24.84 5.88
CA ASP A 92 4.86 -24.25 7.22
C ASP A 92 4.74 -22.72 7.13
N GLN A 93 5.51 -22.07 6.26
CA GLN A 93 5.39 -20.64 5.99
C GLN A 93 3.99 -20.26 5.49
N ASP A 94 3.42 -21.08 4.61
CA ASP A 94 2.08 -20.83 4.05
C ASP A 94 0.99 -21.06 5.10
N ALA A 95 1.15 -22.07 5.97
CA ALA A 95 0.26 -22.32 7.09
C ALA A 95 0.25 -21.15 8.09
N ILE A 96 1.44 -20.67 8.50
CA ILE A 96 1.57 -19.51 9.39
C ILE A 96 0.95 -18.27 8.75
N ARG A 97 1.24 -18.00 7.47
CA ARG A 97 0.65 -16.85 6.77
C ARG A 97 -0.87 -16.86 6.82
N ARG A 98 -1.51 -18.01 6.56
CA ARG A 98 -2.97 -18.14 6.61
C ARG A 98 -3.50 -17.84 8.02
N LEU A 99 -2.92 -18.46 9.04
CA LEU A 99 -3.29 -18.25 10.44
C LEU A 99 -3.18 -16.77 10.85
N THR A 100 -2.03 -16.14 10.57
CA THR A 100 -1.80 -14.73 10.91
C THR A 100 -2.80 -13.81 10.22
N THR A 101 -3.08 -14.02 8.92
CA THR A 101 -4.07 -13.22 8.19
C THR A 101 -5.47 -13.37 8.79
N THR A 102 -5.94 -14.60 9.03
CA THR A 102 -7.28 -14.83 9.60
C THR A 102 -7.41 -14.22 11.00
N MET A 103 -6.39 -14.35 11.85
CA MET A 103 -6.41 -13.73 13.17
C MET A 103 -6.42 -12.20 13.12
N ALA A 104 -5.69 -11.60 12.18
CA ALA A 104 -5.68 -10.15 11.99
C ALA A 104 -7.06 -9.63 11.51
N GLU A 105 -7.69 -10.33 10.55
CA GLU A 105 -9.03 -10.01 10.05
C GLU A 105 -10.08 -10.12 11.16
N LEU A 106 -10.05 -11.20 11.95
CA LEU A 106 -10.94 -11.37 13.11
C LEU A 106 -10.73 -10.26 14.14
N SER A 107 -9.48 -9.95 14.49
CA SER A 107 -9.18 -8.89 15.47
C SER A 107 -9.66 -7.52 15.01
N ALA A 108 -9.49 -7.20 13.72
CA ALA A 108 -10.03 -5.98 13.12
C ALA A 108 -11.57 -5.97 13.17
N SER A 109 -12.23 -7.10 12.88
CA SER A 109 -13.69 -7.19 12.95
C SER A 109 -14.25 -7.01 14.37
N TYR A 110 -13.57 -7.55 15.39
CA TYR A 110 -13.95 -7.36 16.80
C TYR A 110 -13.76 -5.92 17.27
N ALA A 111 -12.70 -5.25 16.82
CA ALA A 111 -12.46 -3.84 17.13
C ALA A 111 -13.54 -2.91 16.53
N ILE A 112 -14.11 -3.27 15.38
CA ILE A 112 -15.18 -2.52 14.72
C ILE A 112 -16.55 -2.75 15.38
N HIS A 113 -16.82 -3.95 15.92
CA HIS A 113 -18.15 -4.32 16.41
C HIS A 113 -18.42 -4.11 17.91
N GLY A 114 -17.43 -3.67 18.69
CA GLY A 114 -17.65 -3.23 20.07
C GLY A 114 -17.99 -4.36 21.05
N LYS A 115 -17.27 -4.37 22.17
CA LYS A 115 -17.48 -5.27 23.32
C LYS A 115 -18.98 -5.25 23.74
N PRO A 116 -19.71 -6.38 23.80
CA PRO A 116 -21.05 -6.37 24.40
C PRO A 116 -20.85 -6.03 25.88
N GLY A 117 -21.34 -4.84 26.26
CA GLY A 117 -21.24 -4.32 27.61
C GLY A 117 -21.95 -5.24 28.59
N ASN A 118 -21.22 -5.65 29.62
CA ASN A 118 -21.72 -6.31 30.81
C ASN A 118 -22.84 -5.44 31.43
N ARG A 119 -24.11 -5.82 31.23
CA ARG A 119 -25.25 -5.29 31.97
C ARG A 119 -25.72 -6.39 32.93
N ASP A 120 -25.04 -6.51 34.06
CA ASP A 120 -25.59 -7.22 35.21
C ASP A 120 -25.74 -6.25 36.37
N GLY A 121 -27.01 -6.03 36.72
CA GLY A 121 -27.48 -5.98 38.11
C GLY A 121 -27.28 -4.70 38.91
N ASN A 122 -28.27 -3.81 38.85
CA ASN A 122 -28.86 -3.23 40.05
C ASN A 122 -30.37 -3.06 39.86
#